data_AF-A0A5R9GPZ6-F1
#
_entry.id   AF-A0A5R9GPZ6-F1
#
_cell.length_a   1.000
_cell.length_b   1.000
_cell.length_c   1.000
_cell.angle_alpha   90.00
_cell.angle_beta   90.00
_cell.angle_gamma   90.00
#
_symmetry.space_group_name_H-M   'P 1'
#
loop_
_entity.id
_entity.type
_entity.pdbx_description
1 polymer ?
#
loop_
_entity_poly.entity_id
_entity_poly.type
_entity_poly.pdbx_seq_one_letter_code
_entity_poly.pdbx_strand_id
1 'polypeptide(L)' 'MIIVLFLLFSIPIGLFSGWFAWKAFRVGKRRVGWGMCWLSLFSFASALVVALWVYAVSVS' A
#
# COMPACT_ATOMS: atom_id res chain seq x y z
N MET A 1 2.73 16.31 11.20
CA MET A 1 3.11 16.49 9.78
C MET A 1 3.54 15.19 9.10
N ILE A 2 4.42 14.38 9.71
CA ILE A 2 4.90 13.09 9.13
C ILE A 2 3.78 12.10 8.81
N ILE A 3 2.78 11.94 9.68
CA ILE A 3 1.65 11.01 9.49
C ILE A 3 0.81 11.40 8.26
N VAL A 4 0.56 12.70 8.07
CA VAL A 4 -0.23 13.22 6.94
C VAL A 4 0.52 12.96 5.63
N LEU A 5 1.83 13.23 5.59
CA LEU A 5 2.66 12.89 4.43
C LEU A 5 2.67 11.38 4.17
N PHE A 6 2.73 10.56 5.22
CA PHE A 6 2.70 9.10 5.10
C PHE A 6 1.39 8.61 4.47
N LEU A 7 0.23 9.13 4.92
CA LEU A 7 -1.06 8.82 4.29
C LEU A 7 -1.13 9.31 2.85
N LEU A 8 -0.70 10.56 2.60
CA LEU A 8 -0.78 11.18 1.27
C LEU A 8 0.05 10.43 0.23
N PHE A 9 1.20 9.89 0.63
CA PHE A 9 2.05 9.09 -0.25
C PHE A 9 1.64 7.61 -0.30
N SER A 10 1.05 7.05 0.76
CA SER A 10 0.67 5.64 0.75
C SER A 10 -0.49 5.32 -0.19
N ILE A 11 -1.43 6.26 -0.39
CA ILE A 11 -2.54 6.10 -1.34
C ILE A 11 -2.05 5.97 -2.80
N PRO A 12 -1.24 6.90 -3.35
CA PRO A 12 -0.71 6.78 -4.70
C PRO A 12 0.24 5.60 -4.85
N ILE A 13 1.07 5.28 -3.84
CA ILE A 13 1.96 4.10 -3.87
C ILE A 13 1.13 2.80 -3.96
N GLY A 14 0.02 2.74 -3.22
CA GLY A 14 -0.93 1.64 -3.27
C GLY A 14 -1.59 1.47 -4.64
N LEU A 15 -2.06 2.57 -5.24
CA LEU A 15 -2.65 2.58 -6.58
C LEU A 15 -1.63 2.19 -7.66
N PHE A 16 -0.40 2.74 -7.60
CA PHE A 16 0.67 2.43 -8.55
C PHE A 16 1.08 0.95 -8.47
N SER A 17 1.19 0.40 -7.27
CA SER A 17 1.58 -1.00 -7.07
C SER A 17 0.47 -1.98 -7.51
N GLY A 18 -0.81 -1.65 -7.27
CA GLY A 18 -1.94 -2.40 -7.81
C GLY A 18 -2.00 -2.36 -9.35
N TRP A 19 -1.79 -1.20 -9.96
CA TRP A 19 -1.72 -1.05 -11.41
C TRP A 19 -0.55 -1.85 -12.02
N PHE A 20 0.62 -1.82 -11.39
CA PHE A 20 1.78 -2.60 -11.79
C PHE A 20 1.55 -4.11 -11.67
N ALA A 21 0.92 -4.57 -10.59
CA ALA A 21 0.55 -5.97 -10.42
C ALA A 21 -0.42 -6.43 -11.53
N TRP A 22 -1.41 -5.61 -11.89
CA TRP A 22 -2.33 -5.87 -13.00
C TRP A 22 -1.61 -5.94 -14.36
N LYS A 23 -0.71 -5.00 -14.65
CA LYS A 23 0.11 -5.01 -15.87
C LYS A 23 1.05 -6.22 -15.92
N ALA A 24 1.70 -6.59 -14.82
CA ALA A 24 2.60 -7.75 -14.73
C ALA A 24 1.86 -9.07 -14.97
N PHE A 25 0.60 -9.17 -14.51
CA PHE A 25 -0.28 -10.31 -14.81
C PHE A 25 -0.60 -10.42 -16.30
N ARG A 26 -0.87 -9.30 -16.98
CA ARG A 26 -1.15 -9.29 -18.43
C ARG A 26 0.06 -9.70 -19.29
N VAL A 27 1.28 -9.48 -18.81
CA VAL A 27 2.54 -9.78 -19.54
C VAL A 27 3.03 -11.22 -19.27
N GLY A 28 2.26 -12.04 -18.56
CA GLY A 28 2.60 -13.44 -18.28
C GLY A 28 3.72 -13.63 -17.24
N LYS A 29 4.32 -12.56 -16.71
CA LYS A 29 5.32 -12.60 -15.63
C LYS A 29 4.66 -12.72 -14.25
N ARG A 30 3.92 -13.81 -14.04
CA ARG A 30 3.12 -14.08 -12.83
C ARG A 30 3.93 -14.01 -11.53
N ARG A 31 5.19 -14.48 -11.50
CA ARG A 31 6.04 -14.41 -10.29
C ARG A 31 6.35 -12.96 -9.87
N VAL A 32 6.63 -12.09 -10.84
CA VAL A 32 6.91 -10.67 -10.58
C VAL A 32 5.62 -9.93 -10.18
N GLY A 33 4.50 -10.27 -10.82
CA GLY A 33 3.18 -9.75 -10.45
C GLY A 33 2.79 -10.11 -9.02
N TRP A 34 3.04 -11.34 -8.58
CA TRP A 34 2.81 -11.76 -7.19
C TRP A 34 3.72 -11.03 -6.19
N GLY A 35 5.00 -10.83 -6.52
CA GLY A 35 5.91 -10.04 -5.68
C GLY A 35 5.47 -8.58 -5.52
N MET A 36 5.03 -7.95 -6.61
CA MET A 36 4.49 -6.58 -6.58
C MET A 36 3.14 -6.49 -5.86
N CYS A 37 2.30 -7.52 -5.95
CA CYS A 37 1.03 -7.59 -5.21
C CYS A 37 1.28 -7.75 -3.69
N TRP A 38 2.27 -8.53 -3.30
CA TRP A 38 2.68 -8.62 -1.89
C TRP A 38 3.22 -7.29 -1.37
N LEU A 39 4.04 -6.58 -2.17
CA LEU A 39 4.52 -5.24 -1.81
C LEU A 39 3.37 -4.23 -1.68
N SER A 40 2.36 -4.28 -2.54
CA SER A 40 1.18 -3.41 -2.41
C SER A 40 0.39 -3.70 -1.14
N LEU A 41 0.19 -4.98 -0.83
CA LEU A 41 -0.48 -5.43 0.39
C LEU A 41 0.27 -4.98 1.64
N PHE A 42 1.61 -5.12 1.68
CA PHE A 42 2.42 -4.62 2.79
C PHE A 42 2.36 -3.09 2.93
N SER A 43 2.34 -2.35 1.82
CA SER A 43 2.20 -0.89 1.84
C SER A 43 0.82 -0.46 2.36
N PHE A 44 -0.25 -1.12 1.93
CA PHE A 44 -1.60 -0.82 2.42
C PHE A 44 -1.80 -1.26 3.87
N ALA A 45 -1.28 -2.43 4.26
CA ALA A 45 -1.35 -2.93 5.62
C ALA A 45 -0.61 -2.02 6.61
N SER A 46 0.60 -1.58 6.26
CA SER A 46 1.35 -0.63 7.09
C SER A 46 0.63 0.72 7.23
N ALA A 47 0.02 1.23 6.16
CA ALA A 47 -0.81 2.43 6.24
C ALA A 47 -2.05 2.26 7.13
N LEU A 48 -2.73 1.11 7.04
CA LEU A 48 -3.88 0.78 7.90
C LEU A 48 -3.47 0.70 9.37
N VAL A 49 -2.35 0.05 9.68
CA VAL A 49 -1.83 -0.06 11.05
C VAL A 49 -1.51 1.33 11.61
N VAL A 50 -0.87 2.19 10.83
CA VAL A 50 -0.58 3.57 11.24
C VAL A 50 -1.87 4.37 11.44
N ALA A 51 -2.84 4.25 10.53
CA ALA A 51 -4.14 4.91 10.67
C ALA A 51 -4.90 4.44 11.91
N LEU A 52 -4.90 3.13 12.20
CA LEU A 52 -5.53 2.56 13.40
C LEU A 52 -4.86 3.04 14.68
N TRP A 53 -3.53 3.10 14.69
CA TRP A 53 -2.76 3.60 15.82
C TRP A 53 -3.07 5.08 16.11
N VAL A 54 -3.11 5.91 15.07
CA VAL A 54 -3.49 7.33 15.20
C VAL A 54 -4.92 7.46 15.72
N TYR A 55 -5.85 6.67 15.19
CA TYR A 55 -7.24 6.66 15.67
C TYR A 55 -7.32 6.27 17.15
N ALA A 56 -6.65 5.19 17.56
CA ALA A 56 -6.62 4.72 18.94
C ALA A 56 -6.05 5.78 19.89
N VAL A 57 -4.94 6.44 19.51
CA VAL A 57 -4.33 7.54 20.29
C VAL A 57 -5.21 8.78 20.34
N SER A 58 -5.98 9.06 19.29
CA SER A 58 -6.88 10.23 19.25
C SER A 58 -8.18 10.03 20.05
N VAL A 59 -8.56 8.78 20.28
CA VAL A 59 -9.77 8.38 21.03
C VAL A 59 -9.47 8.11 22.50
N SER A 60 -8.21 7.84 22.86
CA SER A 60 -7.71 7.73 24.24
C SER A 60 -7.43 9.09 24.86
#